data_AF-A0A8J0SPH8-F1
#
_entry.id   AF-A0A8J0SPH8-F1
#
_cell.length_a   1.000
_cell.length_b   1.000
_cell.length_c   1.000
_cell.angle_alpha   90.00
_cell.angle_beta   90.00
_cell.angle_gamma   90.00
#
_symmetry.space_group_name_H-M   'P 1'
#
loop_
_entity.id
_entity.type
_entity.pdbx_description
1 polymer ?
#
loop_
_entity_poly.entity_id
_entity_poly.type
_entity_poly.pdbx_seq_one_letter_code
_entity_poly.pdbx_strand_id
1 'polypeptide(L)'
;MNGNIQEVLLDISENITTEEKDAMIFLCEGKITAHDTENISYARQLFHCLHKRGHITQEDLSLLKELLYRIRRIDLLTNKLKTTKEQMERDLKQRAHISLYRVQLYNISLELSTKQIEDLKFLLKLNRNISMLEILLKMEREGSLSQTSLGKLKDLLTHLNRLDLVKKIEAVEKNHK
;
A
#
# COMPACT_ATOMS: atom_id res chain seq x y z
N MET A 1 -5.28 14.28 -21.93
CA MET A 1 -5.86 15.15 -20.88
C MET A 1 -5.19 16.50 -21.03
N ASN A 2 -5.96 17.57 -21.30
CA ASN A 2 -5.42 18.93 -21.45
C ASN A 2 -5.57 19.76 -20.14
N GLY A 3 -5.66 19.09 -18.99
CA GLY A 3 -5.75 19.73 -17.67
C GLY A 3 -4.37 19.80 -17.02
N ASN A 4 -4.15 20.86 -16.25
CA ASN A 4 -2.96 20.99 -15.41
C ASN A 4 -2.88 19.78 -14.47
N ILE A 5 -1.73 19.10 -14.39
CA ILE A 5 -1.56 17.93 -13.50
C ILE A 5 -1.98 18.24 -12.06
N GLN A 6 -1.76 19.46 -11.58
CA GLN A 6 -2.15 19.87 -10.23
C GLN A 6 -3.66 19.83 -10.00
N GLU A 7 -4.46 20.19 -11.03
CA GLU A 7 -5.92 20.12 -10.96
C GLU A 7 -6.39 18.66 -10.90
N VAL A 8 -5.78 17.78 -11.71
CA VAL A 8 -6.09 16.34 -11.71
C VAL A 8 -5.74 15.70 -10.36
N LEU A 9 -4.57 16.01 -9.80
CA LEU A 9 -4.15 15.49 -8.50
C LEU A 9 -5.06 16.01 -7.37
N LEU A 10 -5.46 17.29 -7.42
CA LEU A 10 -6.37 17.88 -6.45
C LEU A 10 -7.74 17.18 -6.49
N ASP A 11 -8.36 17.09 -7.68
CA ASP A 11 -9.68 16.46 -7.86
C ASP A 11 -9.70 15.00 -7.42
N ILE A 12 -8.66 14.22 -7.71
CA ILE A 12 -8.56 12.85 -7.20
C ILE A 12 -8.41 12.85 -5.68
N SER A 13 -7.56 13.73 -5.12
CA SER A 13 -7.25 13.75 -3.69
C SER A 13 -8.44 14.08 -2.80
N GLU A 14 -9.40 14.87 -3.28
CA GLU A 14 -10.62 15.21 -2.55
C GLU A 14 -11.52 13.99 -2.29
N ASN A 15 -11.32 12.92 -3.08
CA ASN A 15 -12.09 11.69 -3.00
C ASN A 15 -11.35 10.58 -2.24
N ILE A 16 -10.19 10.85 -1.62
CA ILE A 16 -9.36 9.88 -0.91
C ILE A 16 -9.51 10.06 0.60
N THR A 17 -9.87 8.99 1.32
CA THR A 17 -9.99 9.03 2.79
C THR A 17 -8.61 9.05 3.47
N THR A 18 -8.60 9.32 4.77
CA THR A 18 -7.36 9.25 5.57
C THR A 18 -6.76 7.85 5.53
N GLU A 19 -7.58 6.81 5.67
CA GLU A 19 -7.16 5.41 5.67
C GLU A 19 -6.61 4.99 4.30
N GLU A 20 -7.24 5.43 3.21
CA GLU A 20 -6.76 5.19 1.85
C GLU A 20 -5.43 5.90 1.58
N LYS A 21 -5.28 7.15 2.05
CA LYS A 21 -4.02 7.89 1.99
C LYS A 21 -2.91 7.17 2.77
N ASP A 22 -3.19 6.69 3.98
CA ASP A 22 -2.21 5.96 4.79
C ASP A 22 -1.82 4.62 4.14
N ALA A 23 -2.78 3.94 3.49
CA ALA A 23 -2.50 2.77 2.66
C ALA A 23 -1.60 3.11 1.46
N MET A 24 -1.83 4.22 0.76
CA MET A 24 -0.97 4.67 -0.33
C MET A 24 0.45 5.00 0.15
N ILE A 25 0.59 5.66 1.31
CA ILE A 25 1.90 5.93 1.95
C ILE A 25 2.64 4.61 2.20
N PHE A 26 1.96 3.61 2.78
CA PHE A 26 2.54 2.29 3.02
C PHE A 26 3.01 1.61 1.72
N LEU A 27 2.23 1.71 0.64
CA LEU A 27 2.55 1.12 -0.65
C LEU A 27 3.72 1.85 -1.37
N CYS A 28 3.96 3.12 -1.06
CA CYS A 28 5.00 3.95 -1.66
C CYS A 28 6.40 3.77 -1.04
N GLU A 29 6.74 2.56 -0.56
CA GLU A 29 8.08 2.25 -0.04
C GLU A 29 9.19 2.71 -0.99
N GLY A 30 10.20 3.39 -0.42
CA GLY A 30 11.36 3.90 -1.14
C GLY A 30 11.09 5.10 -2.05
N LYS A 31 9.82 5.50 -2.23
CA LYS A 31 9.41 6.65 -3.07
C LYS A 31 9.19 7.91 -2.24
N ILE A 32 8.86 7.74 -0.97
CA ILE A 32 8.73 8.82 0.02
C ILE A 32 9.64 8.51 1.21
N THR A 33 10.23 9.55 1.78
CA THR A 33 11.09 9.44 2.97
C THR A 33 10.25 9.51 4.24
N ALA A 34 10.83 9.09 5.38
CA ALA A 34 10.19 9.26 6.68
C ALA A 34 9.82 10.73 6.96
N HIS A 35 10.72 11.66 6.63
CA HIS A 35 10.48 13.10 6.77
C HIS A 35 9.31 13.59 5.88
N ASP A 36 9.15 13.07 4.67
CA ASP A 36 7.99 13.45 3.85
C ASP A 36 6.69 12.97 4.49
N THR A 37 6.66 11.73 4.97
CA THR A 37 5.49 11.11 5.60
C THR A 37 5.00 11.92 6.79
N GLU A 38 5.90 12.41 7.64
CA GLU A 38 5.56 13.28 8.79
C GLU A 38 4.86 14.59 8.38
N ASN A 39 5.12 15.07 7.17
CA ASN A 39 4.54 16.31 6.62
C ASN A 39 3.28 16.08 5.77
N ILE A 40 2.84 14.82 5.61
CA ILE A 40 1.65 14.47 4.81
C ILE A 40 0.44 14.30 5.72
N SER A 41 -0.38 15.34 5.81
CA SER A 41 -1.67 15.30 6.49
C SER A 41 -2.81 14.87 5.56
N TYR A 42 -2.75 15.29 4.29
CA TYR A 42 -3.81 15.10 3.29
C TYR A 42 -3.30 14.43 2.00
N ALA A 43 -4.19 13.74 1.28
CA ALA A 43 -3.86 13.04 0.02
C ALA A 43 -3.22 13.95 -1.04
N ARG A 44 -3.63 15.22 -1.15
CA ARG A 44 -3.00 16.19 -2.07
C ARG A 44 -1.52 16.40 -1.79
N GLN A 45 -1.10 16.35 -0.52
CA GLN A 45 0.31 16.51 -0.14
C GLN A 45 1.11 15.27 -0.52
N LEU A 46 0.54 14.07 -0.39
CA LEU A 46 1.15 12.84 -0.90
C LEU A 46 1.38 12.92 -2.41
N PHE A 47 0.35 13.28 -3.17
CA PHE A 47 0.43 13.37 -4.63
C PHE A 47 1.41 14.44 -5.08
N HIS A 48 1.44 15.60 -4.42
CA HIS A 48 2.44 16.63 -4.68
C HIS A 48 3.86 16.17 -4.37
N CYS A 49 4.07 15.44 -3.28
CA CYS A 49 5.36 14.86 -2.93
C CYS A 49 5.84 13.87 -4.02
N LEU A 50 4.98 12.93 -4.42
CA LEU A 50 5.27 11.98 -5.49
C LEU A 50 5.55 12.68 -6.82
N HIS A 51 4.83 13.75 -7.13
CA HIS A 51 5.07 14.56 -8.32
C HIS A 51 6.41 15.28 -8.28
N LYS A 52 6.74 15.97 -7.18
CA LYS A 52 8.03 16.64 -6.98
C LYS A 52 9.22 15.70 -7.07
N ARG A 53 9.04 14.44 -6.67
CA ARG A 53 10.05 13.38 -6.75
C ARG A 53 10.09 12.67 -8.11
N GLY A 54 9.27 13.10 -9.08
CA GLY A 54 9.26 12.55 -10.44
C GLY A 54 8.60 11.17 -10.57
N HIS A 55 7.86 10.72 -9.55
CA HIS A 55 7.15 9.44 -9.58
C HIS A 55 5.78 9.53 -10.26
N ILE A 56 5.22 10.74 -10.36
CA ILE A 56 4.01 11.05 -11.10
C ILE A 56 4.32 12.27 -11.95
N THR A 57 4.16 12.20 -13.26
CA THR A 57 4.35 13.35 -14.16
C THR A 57 3.13 13.52 -15.05
N GLN A 58 3.08 14.62 -15.81
CA GLN A 58 1.98 14.87 -16.72
C GLN A 58 1.91 13.82 -17.85
N GLU A 59 3.06 13.27 -18.21
CA GLU A 59 3.25 12.23 -19.22
C GLU A 59 3.06 10.82 -18.64
N ASP A 60 3.38 10.63 -17.36
CA ASP A 60 3.35 9.32 -16.71
C ASP A 60 2.57 9.34 -15.37
N LEU A 61 1.33 8.85 -15.43
CA LEU A 61 0.45 8.63 -14.29
C LEU A 61 0.41 7.16 -13.83
N SER A 62 1.31 6.30 -14.33
CA SER A 62 1.31 4.85 -14.06
C SER A 62 1.29 4.51 -12.58
N LEU A 63 2.13 5.16 -11.77
CA LEU A 63 2.14 4.94 -10.32
C LEU A 63 0.82 5.37 -9.66
N LEU A 64 0.26 6.52 -10.05
CA LEU A 64 -1.01 6.99 -9.49
C LEU A 64 -2.14 6.00 -9.81
N LYS A 65 -2.18 5.51 -11.05
CA LYS A 65 -3.13 4.49 -11.48
C LYS A 65 -2.94 3.19 -10.70
N GLU A 66 -1.69 2.74 -10.51
CA GLU A 66 -1.43 1.55 -9.72
C GLU A 66 -1.88 1.73 -8.26
N LEU A 67 -1.57 2.85 -7.61
CA LEU A 67 -2.01 3.12 -6.24
C LEU A 67 -3.53 3.03 -6.11
N LEU A 68 -4.28 3.73 -6.98
CA LEU A 68 -5.75 3.67 -7.00
C LEU A 68 -6.27 2.25 -7.23
N TYR A 69 -5.63 1.50 -8.12
CA TYR A 69 -5.98 0.09 -8.36
C TYR A 69 -5.76 -0.77 -7.10
N ARG A 70 -4.63 -0.62 -6.41
CA ARG A 70 -4.30 -1.40 -5.21
C ARG A 70 -5.26 -1.10 -4.05
N ILE A 71 -5.62 0.17 -3.83
CA ILE A 71 -6.61 0.56 -2.82
C ILE A 71 -8.07 0.34 -3.28
N ARG A 72 -8.27 -0.31 -4.43
CA ARG A 72 -9.58 -0.71 -5.00
C ARG A 72 -10.49 0.46 -5.40
N ARG A 73 -9.93 1.64 -5.69
CA ARG A 73 -10.65 2.83 -6.19
C ARG A 73 -10.78 2.83 -7.71
N ILE A 74 -11.48 1.81 -8.21
CA ILE A 74 -11.77 1.61 -9.63
C ILE A 74 -12.70 2.70 -10.17
N ASP A 75 -13.55 3.26 -9.32
CA ASP A 75 -14.38 4.44 -9.60
C ASP A 75 -13.51 5.63 -10.01
N LEU A 76 -12.45 5.93 -9.26
CA LEU A 76 -11.55 7.06 -9.57
C LEU A 76 -10.72 6.79 -10.83
N LEU A 77 -10.24 5.56 -11.01
CA LEU A 77 -9.55 5.14 -12.23
C LEU A 77 -10.40 5.39 -13.48
N THR A 78 -11.66 4.95 -13.44
CA THR A 78 -12.56 5.02 -14.59
C THR A 78 -13.02 6.47 -14.82
N ASN A 79 -13.48 7.15 -13.77
CA ASN A 79 -14.13 8.44 -13.89
C ASN A 79 -13.12 9.56 -14.13
N LYS A 80 -11.99 9.55 -13.42
CA LYS A 80 -10.96 10.61 -13.43
C LYS A 80 -9.82 10.32 -14.40
N LEU A 81 -9.38 9.06 -14.51
CA LEU A 81 -8.20 8.69 -15.31
C LEU A 81 -8.50 7.89 -16.59
N LYS A 82 -9.78 7.66 -16.91
CA LYS A 82 -10.24 6.93 -18.11
C LYS A 82 -9.54 5.58 -18.30
N THR A 83 -9.25 4.90 -17.20
CA THR A 83 -8.54 3.62 -17.18
C THR A 83 -9.44 2.57 -16.54
N THR A 84 -9.68 1.45 -17.24
CA THR A 84 -10.51 0.35 -16.71
C THR A 84 -9.68 -0.59 -15.83
N LYS A 85 -10.37 -1.43 -15.06
CA LYS A 85 -9.72 -2.48 -14.26
C LYS A 85 -8.92 -3.45 -15.13
N GLU A 86 -9.46 -3.86 -16.28
CA GLU A 86 -8.84 -4.81 -17.20
C GLU A 86 -7.58 -4.21 -17.85
N GLN A 87 -7.60 -2.89 -18.12
CA GLN A 87 -6.41 -2.19 -18.59
C GLN A 87 -5.31 -2.22 -17.51
N MET A 88 -5.65 -1.93 -16.26
CA MET A 88 -4.69 -2.02 -15.15
C MET A 88 -4.12 -3.43 -14.99
N GLU A 89 -4.95 -4.48 -15.08
CA GLU A 89 -4.48 -5.86 -15.00
C GLU A 89 -3.52 -6.24 -16.12
N ARG A 90 -3.66 -5.63 -17.32
CA ARG A 90 -2.69 -5.79 -18.41
C ARG A 90 -1.41 -5.00 -18.16
N ASP A 91 -1.53 -3.73 -17.78
CA ASP A 91 -0.39 -2.83 -17.57
C ASP A 91 0.53 -3.34 -16.45
N LEU A 92 -0.05 -3.83 -15.35
CA LEU A 92 0.69 -4.35 -14.20
C LEU A 92 1.45 -5.66 -14.50
N LYS A 93 1.09 -6.39 -15.56
CA LYS A 93 1.89 -7.53 -16.04
C LYS A 93 3.14 -7.07 -16.77
N GLN A 94 3.10 -5.89 -17.40
CA GLN A 94 4.25 -5.33 -18.11
C GLN A 94 5.16 -4.55 -17.17
N ARG A 95 4.59 -3.70 -16.31
CA ARG A 95 5.34 -2.87 -15.37
C ARG A 95 4.52 -2.59 -14.12
N ALA A 96 5.02 -3.06 -12.99
CA ALA A 96 4.57 -2.65 -11.67
C ALA A 96 5.59 -1.69 -11.06
N HIS A 97 5.10 -0.65 -10.40
CA HIS A 97 5.89 0.35 -9.68
C HIS A 97 5.93 0.05 -8.18
N ILE A 98 4.96 -0.70 -7.66
CA ILE A 98 4.89 -1.11 -6.25
C ILE A 98 5.42 -2.54 -6.13
N SER A 99 6.27 -2.78 -5.13
CA SER A 99 6.85 -4.10 -4.91
C SER A 99 5.77 -5.12 -4.54
N LEU A 100 5.92 -6.36 -5.02
CA LEU A 100 5.00 -7.44 -4.69
C LEU A 100 4.97 -7.72 -3.18
N TYR A 101 6.09 -7.49 -2.50
CA TYR A 101 6.19 -7.51 -1.05
C TYR A 101 5.21 -6.52 -0.40
N ARG A 102 5.22 -5.23 -0.79
CA ARG A 102 4.29 -4.23 -0.24
C ARG A 102 2.83 -4.55 -0.58
N VAL A 103 2.56 -5.00 -1.80
CA VAL A 103 1.21 -5.44 -2.19
C VAL A 103 0.73 -6.60 -1.32
N GLN A 104 1.59 -7.58 -1.06
CA GLN A 104 1.26 -8.74 -0.24
C GLN A 104 0.97 -8.34 1.21
N LEU A 105 1.83 -7.52 1.82
CA LEU A 105 1.62 -7.03 3.18
C LEU A 105 0.34 -6.21 3.31
N TYR A 106 0.06 -5.34 2.33
CA TYR A 106 -1.18 -4.57 2.29
C TYR A 106 -2.41 -5.50 2.20
N ASN A 107 -2.39 -6.49 1.30
CA ASN A 107 -3.51 -7.44 1.16
C ASN A 107 -3.75 -8.24 2.45
N ILE A 108 -2.69 -8.69 3.13
CA ILE A 108 -2.79 -9.36 4.43
C ILE A 108 -3.48 -8.45 5.45
N SER A 109 -3.12 -7.17 5.49
CA SER A 109 -3.71 -6.21 6.42
C SER A 109 -5.23 -6.05 6.24
N LEU A 110 -5.72 -6.11 4.99
CA LEU A 110 -7.13 -6.01 4.66
C LEU A 110 -7.94 -7.25 5.06
N GLU A 111 -7.29 -8.40 5.24
CA GLU A 111 -7.95 -9.65 5.56
C GLU A 111 -8.06 -9.91 7.06
N LEU A 112 -7.36 -9.14 7.90
CA LEU A 112 -7.40 -9.29 9.36
C LEU A 112 -8.55 -8.49 9.98
N SER A 113 -9.28 -9.12 10.89
CA SER A 113 -10.34 -8.43 11.64
C SER A 113 -9.75 -7.52 12.73
N THR A 114 -10.52 -6.54 13.20
CA THR A 114 -10.13 -5.69 14.32
C THR A 114 -9.70 -6.50 15.55
N LYS A 115 -10.45 -7.57 15.88
CA LYS A 115 -10.08 -8.47 16.99
C LYS A 115 -8.72 -9.12 16.77
N GLN A 116 -8.44 -9.62 15.56
CA GLN A 116 -7.15 -10.25 15.25
C GLN A 116 -6.00 -9.25 15.32
N ILE A 117 -6.23 -7.99 14.95
CA ILE A 117 -5.25 -6.92 15.10
C ILE A 117 -4.99 -6.63 16.59
N GLU A 118 -6.01 -6.62 17.44
CA GLU A 118 -5.83 -6.50 18.90
C GLU A 118 -5.08 -7.70 19.51
N ASP A 119 -5.39 -8.92 19.08
CA ASP A 119 -4.68 -10.13 19.49
C ASP A 119 -3.19 -10.04 19.08
N LEU A 120 -2.87 -9.52 17.88
CA LEU A 120 -1.50 -9.28 17.44
C LEU A 120 -0.79 -8.23 18.30
N LYS A 121 -1.45 -7.13 18.63
CA LYS A 121 -0.89 -6.11 19.53
C LYS A 121 -0.50 -6.71 20.87
N PHE A 122 -1.35 -7.57 21.43
CA PHE A 122 -1.06 -8.29 22.67
C PHE A 122 0.16 -9.21 22.52
N LEU A 123 0.22 -10.03 21.46
CA LEU A 123 1.35 -10.94 21.19
C LEU A 123 2.68 -10.20 21.01
N LEU A 124 2.63 -9.01 20.41
CA LEU A 124 3.78 -8.13 20.17
C LEU A 124 4.08 -7.17 21.33
N LYS A 125 3.31 -7.24 22.43
CA LYS A 125 3.44 -6.35 23.60
C LYS A 125 3.36 -4.86 23.22
N LEU A 126 2.47 -4.51 22.29
CA LEU A 126 2.25 -3.16 21.81
C LEU A 126 1.17 -2.46 22.64
N ASN A 127 1.54 -1.37 23.31
CA ASN A 127 0.65 -0.60 24.18
C ASN A 127 0.06 0.65 23.48
N ARG A 128 -0.04 0.65 22.15
CA ARG A 128 -0.50 1.80 21.37
C ARG A 128 -1.62 1.39 20.41
N ASN A 129 -2.57 2.29 20.22
CA ASN A 129 -3.60 2.13 19.20
C ASN A 129 -3.01 2.45 17.82
N ILE A 130 -2.38 1.46 17.20
CA ILE A 130 -1.81 1.55 15.86
C ILE A 130 -2.52 0.57 14.91
N SER A 131 -2.56 0.92 13.63
CA SER A 131 -3.11 0.10 12.56
C SER A 131 -2.24 -1.12 12.25
N MET A 132 -2.79 -2.08 11.51
CA MET A 132 -2.01 -3.23 11.04
C MET A 132 -0.83 -2.82 10.14
N LEU A 133 -1.00 -1.78 9.31
CA LEU A 133 0.08 -1.26 8.47
C LEU A 133 1.23 -0.69 9.30
N GLU A 134 0.91 0.00 10.39
CA GLU A 134 1.92 0.51 11.33
C GLU A 134 2.61 -0.62 12.10
N ILE A 135 1.89 -1.70 12.46
CA ILE A 135 2.51 -2.91 13.03
C ILE A 135 3.55 -3.49 12.06
N LEU A 136 3.18 -3.64 10.79
CA LEU A 136 4.08 -4.17 9.75
C LEU A 136 5.31 -3.26 9.57
N LEU A 137 5.13 -1.94 9.48
CA LEU A 137 6.23 -0.98 9.40
C LEU A 137 7.13 -1.04 10.64
N LYS A 138 6.56 -1.24 11.84
CA LYS A 138 7.33 -1.40 13.08
C LYS A 138 8.17 -2.68 13.04
N MET A 139 7.58 -3.79 12.61
CA MET A 139 8.30 -5.06 12.45
C MET A 139 9.48 -4.94 11.48
N GLU A 140 9.33 -4.17 10.40
CA GLU A 140 10.41 -3.85 9.46
C GLU A 140 11.53 -3.03 10.11
N ARG A 141 11.19 -1.97 10.85
CA ARG A 141 12.17 -1.14 11.57
C ARG A 141 12.95 -1.93 12.62
N GLU A 142 12.33 -2.94 13.21
CA GLU A 142 12.95 -3.84 14.19
C GLU A 142 13.75 -4.98 13.53
N GLY A 143 13.75 -5.06 12.19
CA GLY A 143 14.47 -6.10 11.43
C GLY A 143 13.80 -7.48 11.47
N SER A 144 12.60 -7.59 12.04
CA SER A 144 11.86 -8.85 12.17
C SER A 144 11.00 -9.19 10.94
N LEU A 145 10.88 -8.24 10.00
CA LEU A 145 10.15 -8.39 8.75
C LEU A 145 10.93 -7.74 7.60
N SER A 146 11.04 -8.42 6.48
CA SER A 146 11.58 -7.86 5.23
C SER A 146 11.12 -8.68 4.03
N GLN A 147 11.43 -8.22 2.82
CA GLN A 147 11.15 -8.94 1.57
C GLN A 147 11.74 -10.36 1.54
N THR A 148 12.84 -10.62 2.24
CA THR A 148 13.49 -11.95 2.30
C THR A 148 13.25 -12.67 3.62
N SER A 149 12.55 -12.06 4.58
CA SER A 149 12.29 -12.63 5.90
C SER A 149 10.86 -12.35 6.35
N LEU A 150 9.96 -13.28 6.02
CA LEU A 150 8.54 -13.26 6.38
C LEU A 150 8.20 -14.23 7.53
N GLY A 151 9.20 -14.93 8.09
CA GLY A 151 9.00 -15.98 9.09
C GLY A 151 8.21 -15.51 10.31
N LYS A 152 8.61 -14.38 10.90
CA LYS A 152 7.92 -13.83 12.08
C LYS A 152 6.45 -13.50 11.81
N LEU A 153 6.14 -12.97 10.62
CA LEU A 153 4.75 -12.69 10.22
C LEU A 153 3.96 -14.00 10.06
N LYS A 154 4.55 -15.03 9.45
CA LYS A 154 3.91 -16.37 9.33
C LYS A 154 3.62 -16.99 10.70
N ASP A 155 4.53 -16.87 11.66
CA ASP A 155 4.33 -17.36 13.03
C ASP A 155 3.16 -16.64 13.72
N LEU A 156 3.13 -15.31 13.62
CA LEU A 156 2.05 -14.49 14.18
C LEU A 156 0.70 -14.87 13.55
N LEU A 157 0.63 -15.00 12.22
CA LEU A 157 -0.60 -15.41 11.53
C LEU A 157 -1.04 -16.83 11.93
N THR A 158 -0.09 -17.73 12.20
CA THR A 158 -0.38 -19.08 12.71
C THR A 158 -1.02 -19.01 14.09
N HIS A 159 -0.53 -18.15 14.99
CA HIS A 159 -1.15 -17.94 16.31
C HIS A 159 -2.57 -17.37 16.23
N LEU A 160 -2.90 -16.64 15.16
CA LEU A 160 -4.26 -16.17 14.90
C LEU A 160 -5.16 -17.18 14.18
N ASN A 161 -4.69 -18.41 13.96
CA ASN A 161 -5.33 -19.44 13.13
C ASN A 161 -5.57 -19.00 11.67
N ARG A 162 -4.75 -18.09 11.13
CA ARG A 162 -4.81 -17.60 9.74
C ARG A 162 -3.86 -18.36 8.81
N LEU A 163 -4.00 -19.68 8.80
CA LEU A 163 -3.21 -20.58 7.94
C LEU A 163 -3.45 -20.34 6.44
N ASP A 164 -4.62 -19.78 6.08
CA ASP A 164 -4.92 -19.33 4.72
C ASP A 164 -3.99 -18.20 4.27
N LEU A 165 -3.68 -17.24 5.16
CA LEU A 165 -2.75 -16.14 4.86
C LEU A 165 -1.30 -16.63 4.79
N VAL A 166 -0.93 -17.58 5.66
CA VAL A 166 0.41 -18.22 5.60
C VAL A 166 0.62 -18.88 4.23
N LYS A 167 -0.36 -19.65 3.74
CA LYS A 167 -0.30 -20.27 2.41
C LYS A 167 -0.20 -19.25 1.28
N LYS A 168 -0.91 -18.11 1.39
CA LYS A 168 -0.80 -17.00 0.42
C LYS A 168 0.61 -16.40 0.41
N ILE A 169 1.26 -16.29 1.56
CA ILE A 169 2.66 -15.84 1.64
C ILE A 169 3.57 -16.80 0.87
N GLU A 170 3.49 -18.09 1.19
CA GLU A 170 4.35 -19.13 0.61
C GLU A 170 4.15 -19.30 -0.89
N ALA A 171 2.93 -19.13 -1.40
CA ALA A 171 2.65 -19.21 -2.83
C ALA A 171 3.38 -18.11 -3.61
N VAL A 172 3.46 -16.89 -3.06
CA VAL A 172 4.21 -15.80 -3.68
C VAL A 172 5.71 -16.04 -3.57
N GLU A 173 6.22 -16.52 -2.42
CA GLU A 173 7.65 -16.86 -2.27
C GLU A 173 8.10 -17.92 -3.30
N LYS A 174 7.24 -18.90 -3.63
CA LYS A 174 7.52 -19.94 -4.63
C LYS A 174 7.56 -19.44 -6.07
N ASN A 175 6.74 -18.43 -6.41
CA ASN A 175 6.69 -17.88 -7.77
C ASN A 175 7.87 -16.94 -8.10
N HIS A 176 8.75 -16.65 -7.13
CA HIS A 176 9.91 -15.76 -7.27
C HIS A 176 11.26 -16.48 -7.08
N LYS A 177 11.25 -17.81 -7.03
CA LYS A 177 12.46 -18.66 -7.11
C LYS A 177 12.57 -19.25 -8.50
#